data_AF-A0A820YAZ1-F1
#
_entry.id   AF-A0A820YAZ1-F1
#
_cell.length_a   1.000
_cell.length_b   1.000
_cell.length_c   1.000
_cell.angle_alpha   90.00
_cell.angle_beta   90.00
_cell.angle_gamma   90.00
#
_symmetry.space_group_name_H-M   'P 1'
#
loop_
_entity.id
_entity.type
_entity.pdbx_description
1 polymer ?
#
loop_
_entity_poly.entity_id
_entity_poly.type
_entity_poly.pdbx_seq_one_letter_code
_entity_poly.pdbx_strand_id
1 'polypeptide(L)'
;MSTSSQFQPLVIPKDSDGFVKSFTLSSYNCPEASKARAFFQEYGFVVIANVYTPEQCNDTISDIWNVIESFVETSVRNKEELWNQQLWIRTGIVSEGIIGDASLWTRQILLNRQTPALHTAFASVLGTENLLVNQDRYGMF
;
A
#
# COMPACT_ATOMS: atom_id res chain seq x y z
N MET A 1 45.37 -5.16 5.00
CA MET A 1 44.60 -4.45 6.04
C MET A 1 43.16 -4.39 5.55
N SER A 2 42.25 -5.13 6.19
CA SER A 2 40.83 -5.17 5.81
C SER A 2 40.14 -3.99 6.50
N THR A 3 39.77 -2.96 5.75
CA THR A 3 38.93 -1.88 6.27
C THR A 3 37.50 -2.40 6.33
N SER A 4 37.02 -2.77 7.53
CA SER A 4 35.59 -3.01 7.71
C SER A 4 34.88 -1.67 7.51
N SER A 5 34.16 -1.51 6.40
CA SER A 5 33.26 -0.38 6.24
C SER A 5 32.16 -0.51 7.29
N GLN A 6 32.16 0.36 8.30
CA GLN A 6 31.00 0.49 9.18
C GLN A 6 29.82 0.96 8.34
N PHE A 7 28.72 0.21 8.38
CA PHE A 7 27.45 0.66 7.84
C PHE A 7 27.01 1.94 8.57
N GLN A 8 26.74 2.99 7.82
CA GLN A 8 26.15 4.23 8.33
C GLN A 8 24.74 4.33 7.74
N PRO A 9 23.68 4.16 8.56
CA PRO A 9 22.32 4.26 8.05
C PRO A 9 22.04 5.68 7.57
N LEU A 10 21.27 5.79 6.49
CA LEU A 10 20.76 7.08 6.03
C LEU A 10 19.81 7.67 7.07
N VAL A 11 19.89 8.99 7.27
CA VAL A 11 18.97 9.73 8.13
C VAL A 11 17.74 10.08 7.32
N ILE A 12 16.62 9.39 7.59
CA ILE A 12 15.36 9.59 6.87
C ILE A 12 14.71 10.91 7.30
N PRO A 13 14.41 11.83 6.36
CA PRO A 13 13.71 13.09 6.66
C PRO A 13 12.31 12.85 7.22
N LYS A 14 11.98 13.58 8.29
CA LYS A 14 10.66 13.53 8.95
C LYS A 14 9.87 14.82 8.74
N ASP A 15 8.55 14.73 8.85
CA ASP A 15 7.66 15.90 8.95
C ASP A 15 7.57 16.43 10.40
N SER A 16 6.69 17.41 10.63
CA SER A 16 6.50 18.04 11.95
C SER A 16 5.94 17.09 13.00
N ASP A 17 5.26 16.03 12.59
CA ASP A 17 4.60 15.07 13.46
C ASP A 17 5.52 13.85 13.73
N GLY A 18 6.70 13.83 13.11
CA GLY A 18 7.70 12.78 13.28
C GLY A 18 7.52 11.58 12.36
N PHE A 19 6.57 11.63 11.42
CA PHE A 19 6.43 10.63 10.36
C PHE A 19 7.45 10.89 9.24
N VAL A 20 7.65 9.90 8.37
CA VAL A 20 8.49 10.11 7.19
C VAL A 20 7.83 11.16 6.30
N LYS A 21 8.64 12.09 5.78
CA LYS A 21 8.19 13.11 4.85
C LYS A 21 7.39 12.51 3.69
N SER A 22 6.15 12.96 3.53
CA SER A 22 5.27 12.60 2.41
C SER A 22 5.24 13.66 1.31
N PHE A 23 4.79 13.26 0.12
CA PHE A 23 4.61 14.13 -1.05
C PHE A 23 3.17 14.08 -1.53
N THR A 24 2.60 15.24 -1.88
CA THR A 24 1.29 15.33 -2.54
C THR A 24 1.52 15.67 -4.01
N LEU A 25 0.98 14.86 -4.92
CA LEU A 25 1.21 14.98 -6.35
C LEU A 25 -0.07 15.40 -7.05
N SER A 26 -0.04 16.53 -7.76
CA SER A 26 -1.16 17.02 -8.56
C SER A 26 -1.14 16.54 -10.01
N SER A 27 0.03 16.14 -10.52
CA SER A 27 0.21 15.57 -11.87
C SER A 27 1.57 14.89 -11.98
N TYR A 28 1.78 14.12 -13.07
CA TYR A 28 2.99 13.35 -13.33
C TYR A 28 4.29 14.18 -13.23
N ASN A 29 4.26 15.42 -13.73
CA ASN A 29 5.42 16.31 -13.86
C ASN A 29 5.34 17.56 -12.95
N CYS A 30 4.56 17.53 -11.87
CA CYS A 30 4.56 18.65 -10.93
C CYS A 30 5.94 18.79 -10.24
N PRO A 31 6.29 19.98 -9.69
CA PRO A 31 7.57 20.16 -9.01
C PRO A 31 7.84 19.14 -7.89
N GLU A 32 6.79 18.73 -7.18
CA GLU A 32 6.86 17.73 -6.11
C GLU A 32 7.16 16.33 -6.63
N ALA A 33 6.77 15.98 -7.86
CA ALA A 33 7.08 14.68 -8.47
C ALA A 33 8.59 14.45 -8.62
N SER A 34 9.33 15.48 -9.00
CA SER A 34 10.80 15.39 -9.10
C SER A 34 11.45 15.18 -7.73
N LYS A 35 10.92 15.81 -6.68
CA LYS A 35 11.40 15.63 -5.30
C LYS A 35 11.05 14.24 -4.77
N ALA A 36 9.85 13.74 -5.06
CA ALA A 36 9.44 12.39 -4.69
C ALA A 36 10.32 11.33 -5.38
N ARG A 37 10.62 11.51 -6.67
CA ARG A 37 11.54 10.63 -7.41
C ARG A 37 12.95 10.67 -6.84
N ALA A 38 13.49 11.85 -6.56
CA ALA A 38 14.81 11.99 -5.95
C ALA A 38 14.87 11.33 -4.57
N PHE A 39 13.81 11.48 -3.76
CA PHE A 39 13.68 10.81 -2.47
C PHE A 39 13.69 9.28 -2.63
N PHE A 40 12.90 8.75 -3.58
CA PHE A 40 12.90 7.32 -3.88
C PHE A 40 14.28 6.80 -4.32
N GLN A 41 15.00 7.56 -5.15
CA GLN A 41 16.35 7.20 -5.61
C GLN A 41 17.39 7.18 -4.47
N GLU A 42 17.28 8.12 -3.52
CA GLU A 42 18.19 8.23 -2.37
C GLU A 42 17.91 7.13 -1.32
N TYR A 43 16.64 6.94 -0.95
CA TYR A 43 16.27 6.12 0.22
C TYR A 43 15.68 4.74 -0.15
N GLY A 44 15.34 4.49 -1.41
CA GLY A 44 14.74 3.24 -1.87
C GLY A 44 13.23 3.10 -1.61
N PHE A 45 12.59 4.12 -1.06
CA PHE A 45 11.15 4.18 -0.82
C PHE A 45 10.64 5.63 -0.84
N VAL A 46 9.33 5.83 -0.90
CA VAL A 46 8.70 7.16 -0.85
C VAL A 46 7.27 7.06 -0.32
N VAL A 47 6.80 8.09 0.39
CA VAL A 47 5.41 8.18 0.87
C VAL A 47 4.66 9.20 0.04
N ILE A 48 3.60 8.76 -0.65
CA ILE A 48 2.71 9.65 -1.41
C ILE A 48 1.40 9.80 -0.64
N ALA A 49 1.09 11.03 -0.23
CA ALA A 49 -0.09 11.36 0.54
C ALA A 49 -1.31 11.59 -0.37
N ASN A 50 -2.50 11.37 0.18
CA ASN A 50 -3.78 11.71 -0.45
C ASN A 50 -4.00 11.06 -1.82
N VAL A 51 -3.49 9.83 -2.01
CA VAL A 51 -3.74 9.03 -3.23
C VAL A 51 -5.21 8.61 -3.31
N TYR A 52 -5.82 8.34 -2.16
CA TYR A 52 -7.24 8.01 -2.04
C TYR A 52 -7.92 9.00 -1.09
N THR A 53 -9.21 9.25 -1.33
CA THR A 53 -10.06 10.01 -0.39
C THR A 53 -10.44 9.15 0.82
N PRO A 54 -10.89 9.75 1.93
CA PRO A 54 -11.40 9.01 3.08
C PRO A 54 -12.54 8.04 2.72
N GLU A 55 -13.42 8.43 1.80
CA GLU A 55 -14.52 7.57 1.32
C GLU A 55 -13.98 6.34 0.58
N GLN A 56 -13.01 6.53 -0.32
CA GLN A 56 -12.39 5.41 -1.05
C GLN A 56 -11.64 4.45 -0.11
N CYS A 57 -11.01 4.99 0.94
CA CYS A 57 -10.42 4.18 2.00
C CYS A 57 -11.48 3.35 2.73
N ASN A 58 -12.61 3.97 3.12
CA ASN A 58 -13.71 3.28 3.79
C ASN A 58 -14.37 2.21 2.91
N ASP A 59 -14.54 2.48 1.61
CA ASP A 59 -15.05 1.50 0.65
C ASP A 59 -14.11 0.30 0.55
N THR A 60 -12.79 0.55 0.55
CA THR A 60 -11.76 -0.50 0.54
C THR A 60 -11.79 -1.33 1.82
N ILE A 61 -11.89 -0.69 2.99
CA ILE A 61 -12.00 -1.38 4.28
C ILE A 61 -13.27 -2.26 4.29
N SER A 62 -14.39 -1.74 3.80
CA SER A 62 -15.63 -2.50 3.70
C SER A 62 -15.49 -3.71 2.77
N ASP A 63 -14.81 -3.55 1.62
CA ASP A 63 -14.56 -4.64 0.67
C ASP A 63 -13.63 -5.72 1.26
N ILE A 64 -12.57 -5.33 1.97
CA ILE A 64 -11.70 -6.26 2.71
C ILE A 64 -12.53 -7.12 3.66
N TRP A 65 -13.41 -6.50 4.45
CA TRP A 65 -14.29 -7.24 5.36
C TRP A 65 -15.30 -8.12 4.64
N ASN A 66 -15.88 -7.67 3.53
CA ASN A 66 -16.77 -8.50 2.71
C ASN A 66 -16.05 -9.76 2.21
N VAL A 67 -14.78 -9.62 1.78
CA VAL A 67 -13.96 -10.75 1.34
C VAL A 67 -13.72 -11.71 2.51
N ILE A 68 -13.28 -11.22 3.68
CA ILE A 68 -13.04 -12.06 4.86
C ILE A 68 -14.33 -12.80 5.27
N GLU A 69 -15.44 -12.08 5.41
CA GLU A 69 -16.73 -12.64 5.84
C GLU A 69 -17.30 -13.64 4.81
N SER A 70 -16.94 -13.51 3.53
CA SER A 70 -17.28 -14.50 2.50
C SER A 70 -16.54 -15.83 2.67
N PHE A 71 -15.36 -15.84 3.29
CA PHE A 71 -14.58 -17.06 3.51
C PHE A 71 -15.04 -17.86 4.72
N VAL A 72 -15.56 -17.16 5.73
CA VAL A 72 -16.00 -17.75 7.01
C VAL A 72 -17.52 -17.83 7.14
N GLU A 73 -18.27 -17.32 6.14
CA GLU A 73 -19.73 -17.34 6.07
C GLU A 73 -20.42 -16.79 7.34
N THR A 74 -19.81 -15.80 7.97
CA THR A 74 -20.30 -15.19 9.23
C THR A 74 -19.78 -13.77 9.34
N SER A 75 -20.58 -12.88 9.94
CA SER A 75 -20.11 -11.53 10.23
C SER A 75 -19.19 -11.51 11.44
N VAL A 76 -17.98 -10.99 11.21
CA VAL A 76 -16.85 -10.96 12.16
C VAL A 76 -16.23 -9.56 12.27
N ARG A 77 -16.54 -8.63 11.37
CA ARG A 77 -15.91 -7.29 11.30
C ARG A 77 -16.03 -6.43 12.56
N ASN A 78 -17.00 -6.74 13.43
CA ASN A 78 -17.25 -6.02 14.69
C ASN A 78 -17.14 -6.94 15.92
N LYS A 79 -16.45 -8.07 15.79
CA LYS A 79 -16.32 -9.10 16.82
C LYS A 79 -14.86 -9.52 16.95
N GLU A 80 -14.08 -8.70 17.64
CA GLU A 80 -12.62 -8.88 17.81
C GLU A 80 -12.27 -10.25 18.41
N GLU A 81 -13.14 -10.81 19.25
CA GLU A 81 -12.98 -12.15 19.81
C GLU A 81 -12.98 -13.26 18.74
N LEU A 82 -13.54 -12.97 17.56
CA LEU A 82 -13.52 -13.86 16.41
C LEU A 82 -12.29 -13.64 15.53
N TRP A 83 -11.44 -12.64 15.80
CA TRP A 83 -10.24 -12.33 15.02
C TRP A 83 -9.06 -13.25 15.31
N ASN A 84 -9.31 -14.55 15.23
CA ASN A 84 -8.32 -15.58 15.42
C ASN A 84 -7.78 -16.08 14.08
N GLN A 85 -6.79 -16.98 14.14
CA GLN A 85 -6.13 -17.52 12.96
C GLN A 85 -7.11 -18.06 11.93
N GLN A 86 -8.25 -18.65 12.34
CA GLN A 86 -9.25 -19.22 11.44
C GLN A 86 -9.90 -18.20 10.50
N LEU A 87 -9.90 -16.91 10.83
CA LEU A 87 -10.32 -15.86 9.88
C LEU A 87 -9.41 -15.78 8.65
N TRP A 88 -8.13 -16.07 8.88
CA TRP A 88 -7.07 -15.95 7.88
C TRP A 88 -6.79 -17.29 7.19
N ILE A 89 -7.29 -18.42 7.75
CA ILE A 89 -7.08 -19.79 7.24
C ILE A 89 -7.79 -19.94 5.89
N ARG A 90 -7.09 -19.57 4.83
CA ARG A 90 -7.13 -20.24 3.51
C ARG A 90 -5.76 -20.30 2.83
N THR A 91 -4.66 -19.92 3.50
CA THR A 91 -3.32 -19.92 2.86
C THR A 91 -2.18 -20.37 3.77
N GLY A 92 -1.09 -20.81 3.15
CA GLY A 92 0.20 -21.03 3.83
C GLY A 92 0.95 -19.75 4.21
N ILE A 93 0.31 -18.57 4.11
CA ILE A 93 0.93 -17.24 4.31
C ILE A 93 0.18 -16.39 5.33
N VAL A 94 -0.63 -17.03 6.20
CA VAL A 94 -1.34 -16.36 7.31
C VAL A 94 -0.40 -15.55 8.20
N SER A 95 0.83 -16.02 8.40
CA SER A 95 1.85 -15.30 9.18
C SER A 95 2.28 -13.97 8.56
N GLU A 96 1.97 -13.74 7.29
CA GLU A 96 2.28 -12.50 6.56
C GLU A 96 1.07 -11.53 6.49
N GLY A 97 -0.07 -11.89 7.09
CA GLY A 97 -1.28 -11.05 7.08
C GLY A 97 -2.02 -11.02 5.73
N ILE A 98 -1.72 -11.94 4.81
CA ILE A 98 -2.32 -11.96 3.48
C ILE A 98 -3.68 -12.70 3.47
N ILE A 99 -4.69 -12.06 2.87
CA ILE A 99 -6.07 -12.55 2.82
C ILE A 99 -6.32 -13.37 1.55
N GLY A 100 -6.65 -14.66 1.70
CA GLY A 100 -6.99 -15.56 0.60
C GLY A 100 -5.78 -16.02 -0.23
N ASP A 101 -5.95 -17.09 -1.01
CA ASP A 101 -4.90 -17.76 -1.80
C ASP A 101 -4.74 -17.17 -3.21
N ALA A 102 -5.86 -16.88 -3.89
CA ALA A 102 -5.88 -16.34 -5.23
C ALA A 102 -5.91 -14.81 -5.26
N SER A 103 -5.43 -14.22 -6.36
CA SER A 103 -5.64 -12.80 -6.65
C SER A 103 -7.13 -12.47 -6.62
N LEU A 104 -7.47 -11.37 -5.97
CA LEU A 104 -8.85 -10.92 -5.83
C LEU A 104 -9.27 -10.05 -7.02
N TRP A 105 -10.55 -10.10 -7.37
CA TRP A 105 -11.13 -9.39 -8.52
C TRP A 105 -12.43 -8.65 -8.15
N THR A 106 -12.59 -8.26 -6.88
CA THR A 106 -13.73 -7.45 -6.45
C THR A 106 -13.76 -6.12 -7.21
N ARG A 107 -14.93 -5.48 -7.26
CA ARG A 107 -15.05 -4.16 -7.89
C ARG A 107 -14.09 -3.15 -7.24
N GLN A 108 -14.01 -3.14 -5.92
CA GLN A 108 -13.23 -2.14 -5.19
C GLN A 108 -11.72 -2.31 -5.42
N ILE A 109 -11.19 -3.54 -5.42
CA ILE A 109 -9.75 -3.74 -5.67
C ILE A 109 -9.34 -3.29 -7.08
N LEU A 110 -10.22 -3.49 -8.07
CA LEU A 110 -9.99 -3.02 -9.44
C LEU A 110 -10.03 -1.49 -9.50
N LEU A 111 -10.96 -0.85 -8.79
CA LEU A 111 -11.02 0.62 -8.71
C LEU A 111 -9.75 1.18 -8.07
N ASN A 112 -9.30 0.59 -6.96
CA ASN A 112 -8.10 1.02 -6.27
C ASN A 112 -6.89 1.02 -7.21
N ARG A 113 -6.71 -0.03 -8.01
CA ARG A 113 -5.56 -0.18 -8.93
C ARG A 113 -5.63 0.70 -10.18
N GLN A 114 -6.75 1.38 -10.42
CA GLN A 114 -6.99 2.15 -11.65
C GLN A 114 -7.22 3.65 -11.38
N THR A 115 -7.06 4.13 -10.14
CA THR A 115 -7.30 5.56 -9.87
C THR A 115 -6.25 6.43 -10.56
N PRO A 116 -6.64 7.59 -11.13
CA PRO A 116 -5.69 8.52 -11.74
C PRO A 116 -4.60 9.01 -10.77
N ALA A 117 -4.93 9.15 -9.49
CA ALA A 117 -3.99 9.54 -8.45
C ALA A 117 -2.93 8.45 -8.19
N LEU A 118 -3.32 7.17 -8.18
CA LEU A 118 -2.37 6.06 -8.06
C LEU A 118 -1.46 5.97 -9.30
N HIS A 119 -2.04 6.10 -10.50
CA HIS A 119 -1.26 6.16 -11.73
C HIS A 119 -0.24 7.30 -11.69
N THR A 120 -0.67 8.50 -11.29
CA THR A 120 0.21 9.67 -11.11
C THR A 120 1.34 9.36 -10.13
N ALA A 121 1.03 8.75 -8.98
CA ALA A 121 2.03 8.39 -7.98
C ALA A 121 3.11 7.46 -8.53
N PHE A 122 2.71 6.34 -9.14
CA PHE A 122 3.67 5.39 -9.73
C PHE A 122 4.41 5.98 -10.93
N ALA A 123 3.71 6.70 -11.81
CA ALA A 123 4.33 7.29 -12.98
C ALA A 123 5.42 8.27 -12.56
N SER A 124 5.11 9.19 -11.63
CA SER A 124 6.04 10.18 -11.10
C SER A 124 7.28 9.55 -10.49
N VAL A 125 7.14 8.46 -9.74
CA VAL A 125 8.28 7.77 -9.11
C VAL A 125 9.10 6.99 -10.12
N LEU A 126 8.46 6.27 -11.05
CA LEU A 126 9.13 5.37 -12.00
C LEU A 126 9.64 6.08 -13.27
N GLY A 127 9.19 7.30 -13.55
CA GLY A 127 9.63 8.06 -14.73
C GLY A 127 8.98 7.66 -16.04
N THR A 128 7.81 7.04 -15.99
CA THR A 128 7.06 6.63 -17.18
C THR A 128 5.57 6.56 -16.89
N GLU A 129 4.74 7.02 -17.83
CA GLU A 129 3.28 6.86 -17.78
C GLU A 129 2.82 5.48 -18.27
N ASN A 130 3.70 4.75 -18.97
CA ASN A 130 3.45 3.39 -19.44
C ASN A 130 3.64 2.40 -18.29
N LEU A 131 2.56 2.16 -17.55
CA LEU A 131 2.53 1.29 -16.38
C LEU A 131 1.66 0.06 -16.65
N LEU A 132 2.09 -1.07 -16.12
CA LEU A 132 1.29 -2.30 -16.06
C LEU A 132 0.71 -2.46 -14.66
N VAL A 133 -0.54 -2.89 -14.58
CA VAL A 133 -1.17 -3.24 -13.31
C VAL A 133 -0.85 -4.69 -13.00
N ASN A 134 -0.19 -4.92 -11.86
CA ASN A 134 -0.14 -6.24 -11.26
C ASN A 134 -1.37 -6.43 -10.36
N GLN A 135 -2.09 -7.55 -10.48
CA GLN A 135 -3.27 -7.85 -9.67
C GLN A 135 -2.91 -8.83 -8.55
N ASP A 136 -3.19 -8.43 -7.32
CA ASP A 136 -2.87 -9.20 -6.11
C ASP A 136 -4.01 -9.09 -5.08
N ARG A 137 -3.80 -9.68 -3.91
CA ARG A 137 -4.70 -9.79 -2.77
C ARG A 137 -4.70 -8.54 -1.89
N TYR A 138 -5.54 -8.58 -0.86
CA TYR A 138 -5.44 -7.68 0.29
C TYR A 138 -4.50 -8.24 1.35
N GLY A 139 -3.90 -7.34 2.12
CA GLY A 139 -3.15 -7.66 3.33
C GLY A 139 -3.71 -6.88 4.52
N MET A 140 -3.65 -7.49 5.70
CA MET A 140 -4.03 -6.89 6.98
C MET A 140 -2.90 -7.19 7.97
N PHE A 141 -2.22 -6.13 8.42
CA PHE A 141 -0.98 -6.17 9.21
C PHE A 141 -1.19 -5.55 10.59
#